data_AF-A0A9B0TG21-F1
#
_entry.id   AF-A0A9B0TG21-F1
#
_cell.length_a   1.000
_cell.length_b   1.000
_cell.length_c   1.000
_cell.angle_alpha   90.00
_cell.angle_beta   90.00
_cell.angle_gamma   90.00
#
_symmetry.space_group_name_H-M   'P 1'
#
loop_
_entity.id
_entity.type
_entity.pdbx_description
1 polymer ?
#
loop_
_entity_poly.entity_id
_entity_poly.type
_entity_poly.pdbx_seq_one_letter_code
_entity_poly.pdbx_strand_id
1 'polypeptide(L)'
;MARSQDMFDAIVMAEERFHGEGYREGYEEGSSMGVVEGRRYGTLHGAKIGSEIGCYRGFALVWKCLLHRCPAEKDSKKVKVLDSLLGMIQKFPYDDPTYDKLHEDLDRIRGKFKQLCSLLNVQPDFKIPAEGSVLSF
;
A
#
# COMPACT_ATOMS: atom_id res chain seq x y z
N MET A 1 -0.48 16.40 55.97
CA MET A 1 -1.68 15.80 56.56
C MET A 1 -2.32 14.92 55.50
N ALA A 2 -2.25 13.60 55.66
CA ALA A 2 -2.94 12.68 54.77
C ALA A 2 -4.44 12.88 55.02
N ARG A 3 -5.17 13.44 54.05
CA ARG A 3 -6.63 13.35 54.02
C ARG A 3 -6.94 11.85 54.06
N SER A 4 -7.49 11.35 55.16
CA SER A 4 -8.14 10.05 55.13
C SER A 4 -9.17 10.14 54.02
N GLN A 5 -9.06 9.30 52.98
CA GLN A 5 -10.15 9.13 52.02
C GLN A 5 -11.40 8.85 52.86
N ASP A 6 -12.34 9.79 52.84
CA ASP A 6 -13.60 9.64 53.56
C ASP A 6 -14.31 8.40 52.98
N MET A 7 -14.85 7.55 53.85
CA MET A 7 -15.39 6.24 53.46
C MET A 7 -16.52 6.37 52.42
N PHE A 8 -17.19 7.52 52.40
CA PHE A 8 -18.24 7.84 51.42
C PHE A 8 -17.74 8.55 50.17
N ASP A 9 -16.51 9.07 50.15
CA ASP A 9 -15.91 9.75 48.98
C ASP A 9 -15.80 8.79 47.79
N ALA A 10 -15.56 7.50 48.07
CA ALA A 10 -15.60 6.46 47.06
C ALA A 10 -17.00 6.34 46.40
N ILE A 11 -18.09 6.43 47.17
CA ILE A 11 -19.43 6.30 46.63
C ILE A 11 -19.84 7.58 45.87
N VAL A 12 -19.56 8.74 46.46
CA VAL A 12 -19.90 10.05 45.87
C VAL A 12 -19.12 10.29 44.57
N MET A 13 -17.83 9.91 44.54
CA MET A 13 -16.97 10.08 43.36
C MET A 13 -16.96 8.85 42.46
N ALA A 14 -17.89 7.90 42.63
CA ALA A 14 -17.92 6.67 41.83
C ALA A 14 -18.15 6.95 40.34
N GLU A 15 -19.09 7.84 39.99
CA GLU A 15 -19.39 8.19 38.60
C GLU A 15 -18.18 8.77 37.87
N GLU A 16 -17.54 9.80 38.46
CA GLU A 16 -16.35 10.44 37.89
C GLU A 16 -15.20 9.43 37.72
N ARG A 17 -15.01 8.53 38.70
CA ARG A 17 -13.97 7.49 38.63
C ARG A 17 -14.26 6.48 37.52
N PHE A 18 -15.47 5.94 37.44
CA PHE A 18 -15.82 4.97 36.39
C PHE A 18 -15.83 5.61 35.00
N HIS A 19 -16.25 6.87 34.88
CA HIS A 19 -16.15 7.61 33.63
C HIS A 19 -14.68 7.80 33.21
N GLY A 20 -13.82 8.23 34.13
CA GLY A 20 -12.38 8.37 33.87
C GLY A 20 -11.70 7.04 33.56
N GLU A 21 -12.06 5.96 34.26
CA GLU A 21 -11.56 4.60 34.02
C GLU A 21 -11.99 4.09 32.65
N GLY A 22 -13.28 4.18 32.32
CA GLY A 22 -13.81 3.74 31.03
C GLY A 22 -13.26 4.55 29.85
N TYR A 23 -13.09 5.87 30.01
CA TYR A 23 -12.44 6.70 28.99
C TYR A 23 -10.99 6.27 28.77
N ARG A 24 -10.22 6.08 29.85
CA ARG A 24 -8.82 5.66 29.76
C ARG A 24 -8.69 4.28 29.12
N GLU A 25 -9.49 3.31 29.57
CA GLU A 25 -9.49 1.96 29.01
C GLU A 25 -9.85 1.98 27.52
N GLY A 26 -10.95 2.66 27.15
CA GLY A 26 -11.36 2.78 25.75
C GLY A 26 -10.35 3.51 24.87
N TYR A 27 -9.67 4.53 25.41
CA TYR A 27 -8.61 5.24 24.69
C TYR A 27 -7.36 4.37 24.50
N GLU A 28 -6.92 3.67 25.53
CA GLU A 28 -5.76 2.77 25.47
C GLU A 28 -6.01 1.61 24.50
N GLU A 29 -7.18 0.98 24.58
CA GLU A 29 -7.57 -0.11 23.68
C GLU A 29 -7.72 0.39 22.24
N GLY A 30 -8.45 1.49 22.04
CA GLY A 30 -8.66 2.09 20.72
C GLY A 30 -7.34 2.52 20.05
N SER A 31 -6.43 3.11 20.82
CA SER A 31 -5.10 3.50 20.35
C SER A 31 -4.26 2.28 19.95
N SER A 32 -4.23 1.24 20.80
CA SER A 32 -3.52 -0.01 20.52
C SER A 32 -4.06 -0.70 19.25
N MET A 33 -5.38 -0.86 19.14
CA MET A 33 -6.02 -1.43 17.96
C MET A 33 -5.74 -0.62 16.70
N GLY A 34 -5.81 0.72 16.78
CA GLY A 34 -5.53 1.60 15.66
C GLY A 34 -4.10 1.43 15.13
N VAL A 35 -3.11 1.27 16.01
CA VAL A 35 -1.71 1.04 15.64
C VAL A 35 -1.54 -0.32 14.96
N VAL A 36 -2.16 -1.37 15.49
CA VAL A 36 -2.07 -2.73 14.94
C VAL A 36 -2.71 -2.79 13.55
N GLU A 37 -3.93 -2.27 13.41
CA GLU A 37 -4.66 -2.29 12.16
C GLU A 37 -3.96 -1.43 11.10
N GLY A 38 -3.51 -0.22 11.47
CA GLY A 38 -2.76 0.66 10.57
C GLY A 38 -1.48 0.01 10.05
N ARG A 39 -0.72 -0.69 10.91
CA ARG A 39 0.48 -1.43 10.51
C ARG A 39 0.14 -2.58 9.56
N ARG A 40 -0.87 -3.37 9.88
CA ARG A 40 -1.30 -4.52 9.07
C ARG A 40 -1.75 -4.06 7.69
N TYR A 41 -2.60 -3.05 7.63
CA TYR A 41 -3.10 -2.48 6.39
C TYR A 41 -1.97 -1.90 5.55
N GLY A 42 -1.09 -1.10 6.16
CA GLY A 42 0.07 -0.52 5.47
C GLY A 42 1.01 -1.57 4.89
N THR A 43 1.27 -2.65 5.64
CA THR A 43 2.12 -3.76 5.17
C THR A 43 1.49 -4.49 3.98
N LEU A 44 0.21 -4.85 4.09
CA LEU A 44 -0.50 -5.55 3.02
C LEU A 44 -0.61 -4.69 1.76
N HIS A 45 -0.99 -3.42 1.93
CA HIS A 45 -1.14 -2.49 0.82
C HIS A 45 0.20 -2.18 0.14
N GLY A 46 1.26 -1.96 0.93
CA GLY A 46 2.61 -1.78 0.41
C GLY A 46 3.12 -3.00 -0.35
N ALA A 47 2.92 -4.21 0.17
CA ALA A 47 3.28 -5.45 -0.50
C ALA A 47 2.54 -5.62 -1.85
N LYS A 48 1.25 -5.25 -1.89
CA LYS A 48 0.43 -5.27 -3.10
C LYS A 48 0.98 -4.34 -4.18
N ILE A 49 1.26 -3.09 -3.83
CA ILE A 49 1.84 -2.10 -4.75
C ILE A 49 3.23 -2.54 -5.22
N GLY A 50 4.09 -2.97 -4.29
CA GLY A 50 5.44 -3.42 -4.59
C GLY A 50 5.45 -4.60 -5.56
N SER A 51 4.54 -5.57 -5.36
CA SER A 51 4.39 -6.72 -6.25
C SER A 51 3.94 -6.32 -7.66
N GLU A 52 3.01 -5.37 -7.76
CA GLU A 52 2.52 -4.84 -9.03
C GLU A 52 3.65 -4.15 -9.82
N ILE A 53 4.35 -3.21 -9.19
CA ILE A 53 5.47 -2.49 -9.82
C ILE A 53 6.60 -3.46 -10.18
N GLY A 54 6.93 -4.40 -9.29
CA GLY A 54 7.94 -5.42 -9.51
C GLY A 54 7.64 -6.29 -10.73
N CYS A 55 6.38 -6.70 -10.89
CA CYS A 55 5.92 -7.45 -12.06
C CYS A 55 6.12 -6.65 -13.35
N TYR A 56 5.68 -5.38 -13.38
CA TYR A 56 5.83 -4.52 -14.55
C TYR A 56 7.28 -4.29 -14.92
N ARG A 57 8.15 -4.10 -13.93
CA ARG A 57 9.59 -3.96 -14.13
C ARG A 57 10.19 -5.24 -14.72
N GLY A 58 9.87 -6.40 -14.15
CA GLY A 58 10.35 -7.69 -14.65
C GLY A 58 9.92 -7.94 -16.09
N PHE A 59 8.64 -7.71 -16.40
CA PHE A 59 8.10 -7.81 -17.75
C PHE A 59 8.84 -6.89 -18.73
N ALA A 60 9.01 -5.61 -18.38
CA ALA A 60 9.73 -4.66 -19.21
C ALA A 60 11.18 -5.08 -19.45
N LEU A 61 11.90 -5.58 -18.44
CA LEU A 61 13.29 -6.03 -18.59
C LEU A 61 13.40 -7.24 -19.54
N VAL A 62 12.53 -8.25 -19.37
CA VAL A 62 12.51 -9.43 -20.25
C VAL A 62 12.25 -9.03 -21.69
N TRP A 63 11.23 -8.19 -21.93
CA TRP A 63 10.92 -7.71 -23.28
C TRP A 63 12.03 -6.86 -23.89
N LYS A 64 12.74 -6.07 -23.08
CA LYS A 64 13.91 -5.32 -23.56
C LYS A 64 14.99 -6.25 -24.11
N CYS A 65 15.29 -7.34 -23.39
CA CYS A 65 16.24 -8.35 -23.84
C CYS A 65 15.78 -9.09 -25.11
N LEU A 66 14.49 -9.41 -25.21
CA LEU A 66 13.92 -10.09 -26.39
C LEU A 66 13.95 -9.20 -27.64
N LEU A 67 13.55 -7.94 -27.51
CA LEU A 67 13.53 -6.97 -28.61
C LEU A 67 14.95 -6.62 -29.09
N HIS A 68 15.94 -6.59 -28.18
CA HIS A 68 17.35 -6.44 -28.58
C HIS A 68 17.91 -7.63 -29.36
N ARG A 69 17.41 -8.84 -29.12
CA ARG A 69 17.88 -10.06 -29.83
C ARG A 69 17.28 -10.20 -31.24
N CYS A 70 16.13 -9.59 -31.52
CA CYS A 70 15.50 -9.63 -32.84
C CYS A 70 14.91 -8.25 -33.18
N PRO A 71 15.73 -7.30 -33.64
CA PRO A 71 15.26 -5.94 -33.92
C PRO A 71 14.48 -5.90 -35.24
N ALA A 72 13.16 -5.73 -35.17
CA ALA A 72 12.35 -5.33 -36.32
C ALA A 72 12.15 -3.81 -36.34
N GLU A 73 11.99 -3.22 -37.54
CA GLU A 73 11.65 -1.79 -37.75
C GLU A 73 10.48 -1.31 -36.86
N LYS A 74 9.52 -2.20 -36.55
CA LYS A 74 8.33 -1.91 -35.74
C LYS A 74 8.61 -1.85 -34.23
N ASP A 75 9.81 -2.20 -33.78
CA ASP A 75 10.14 -2.33 -32.36
C ASP A 75 10.62 -1.02 -31.73
N SER A 76 11.03 -0.03 -32.53
CA SER A 76 11.46 1.29 -32.04
C SER A 76 10.41 1.98 -31.16
N LYS A 77 9.12 1.86 -31.52
CA LYS A 77 8.01 2.39 -30.70
C LYS A 77 7.83 1.61 -29.38
N LYS A 78 8.00 0.29 -29.42
CA LYS A 78 7.87 -0.58 -28.23
C LYS A 78 8.98 -0.32 -27.23
N VAL A 79 10.22 -0.21 -27.70
CA VAL A 79 11.40 0.09 -26.88
C VAL A 79 11.24 1.45 -26.19
N LYS A 80 10.78 2.48 -26.90
CA LYS A 80 10.51 3.81 -26.31
C LYS A 80 9.48 3.77 -25.17
N VAL A 81 8.37 3.06 -25.36
CA VAL A 81 7.32 2.93 -24.31
C VAL A 81 7.85 2.14 -23.12
N LEU A 82 8.65 1.10 -23.38
CA LEU A 82 9.28 0.26 -22.37
C LEU A 82 10.30 1.05 -21.53
N ASP A 83 11.17 1.84 -22.16
CA ASP A 83 12.12 2.69 -21.47
C ASP A 83 11.42 3.79 -20.65
N SER A 84 10.32 4.33 -21.17
CA SER A 84 9.47 5.28 -20.43
C SER A 84 8.87 4.62 -19.17
N LEU A 85 8.34 3.40 -19.29
CA LEU A 85 7.81 2.63 -18.16
C LEU A 85 8.89 2.36 -17.10
N LEU A 86 10.07 1.89 -17.51
CA LEU A 86 11.20 1.67 -16.60
C LEU A 86 11.66 2.97 -15.92
N GLY A 87 11.70 4.08 -16.65
CA GLY A 87 12.06 5.38 -16.11
C GLY A 87 11.06 5.90 -15.08
N MET A 88 9.76 5.65 -15.27
CA MET A 88 8.72 5.97 -14.26
C MET A 88 8.87 5.09 -13.02
N ILE A 89 9.10 3.78 -13.20
CA ILE A 89 9.29 2.84 -12.10
C ILE A 89 10.54 3.16 -11.26
N GLN A 90 11.63 3.63 -11.89
CA GLN A 90 12.86 4.03 -11.19
C GLN A 90 12.71 5.31 -10.38
N LYS A 91 11.85 6.23 -10.82
CA LYS A 91 11.58 7.50 -10.12
C LYS A 91 10.48 7.39 -9.07
N PHE A 92 9.84 6.22 -8.96
CA PHE A 92 8.77 6.01 -8.02
C PHE A 92 9.30 6.12 -6.58
N PRO A 93 8.68 6.92 -5.70
CA PRO A 93 9.14 7.10 -4.34
C PRO A 93 8.73 5.89 -3.48
N TYR A 94 9.66 4.96 -3.27
CA TYR A 94 9.43 3.78 -2.42
C TYR A 94 9.57 4.09 -0.93
N ASP A 95 10.26 5.18 -0.58
CA ASP A 95 10.64 5.51 0.79
C ASP A 95 9.60 6.36 1.53
N ASP A 96 8.66 6.99 0.81
CA ASP A 96 7.67 7.90 1.39
C ASP A 96 6.24 7.35 1.28
N PRO A 97 5.70 6.73 2.36
CA PRO A 97 4.33 6.24 2.39
C PRO A 97 3.27 7.35 2.43
N THR A 98 3.67 8.60 2.68
CA THR A 98 2.79 9.78 2.72
C THR A 98 2.81 10.58 1.42
N TYR A 99 3.41 10.06 0.37
CA TYR A 99 3.53 10.76 -0.90
C TYR A 99 2.16 11.05 -1.53
N ASP A 100 1.77 12.33 -1.56
CA ASP A 100 0.44 12.77 -2.01
C ASP A 100 0.09 12.33 -3.45
N LYS A 101 1.09 12.17 -4.32
CA LYS A 101 0.90 11.80 -5.73
C LYS A 101 1.15 10.31 -6.01
N LEU A 102 1.26 9.48 -4.97
CA LEU A 102 1.54 8.04 -5.10
C LEU A 102 0.54 7.36 -6.03
N HIS A 103 -0.75 7.61 -5.80
CA HIS A 103 -1.83 7.03 -6.61
C HIS A 103 -1.79 7.51 -8.06
N GLU A 104 -1.53 8.81 -8.30
CA GLU A 104 -1.43 9.36 -9.65
C GLU A 104 -0.26 8.75 -10.45
N ASP A 105 0.90 8.58 -9.80
CA ASP A 105 2.06 7.97 -10.42
C ASP A 105 1.85 6.47 -10.67
N LEU A 106 1.18 5.75 -9.74
CA LEU A 106 0.77 4.36 -9.95
C LEU A 106 -0.15 4.20 -11.16
N ASP A 107 -1.17 5.04 -11.28
CA ASP A 107 -2.10 4.98 -12.41
C ASP A 107 -1.41 5.32 -13.73
N ARG A 108 -0.42 6.22 -13.71
CA ARG A 108 0.42 6.51 -14.88
C ARG A 108 1.27 5.29 -15.27
N ILE A 109 1.86 4.59 -14.31
CA ILE A 109 2.62 3.35 -14.52
C ILE A 109 1.70 2.26 -15.10
N ARG A 110 0.52 2.03 -14.50
CA ARG A 110 -0.48 1.07 -14.99
C ARG A 110 -0.92 1.38 -16.42
N GLY A 111 -1.19 2.65 -16.73
CA GLY A 111 -1.57 3.08 -18.07
C GLY A 111 -0.47 2.78 -19.10
N LYS A 112 0.79 3.01 -18.74
CA LYS A 112 1.95 2.74 -19.59
C LYS A 112 2.21 1.25 -19.79
N PHE A 113 2.00 0.45 -18.74
CA PHE A 113 2.05 -1.00 -18.84
C PHE A 113 0.97 -1.53 -19.79
N LYS A 114 -0.29 -1.09 -19.65
CA LYS A 114 -1.38 -1.46 -20.56
C LYS A 114 -1.07 -1.06 -22.01
N GLN A 115 -0.50 0.13 -22.22
CA GLN A 115 -0.03 0.57 -23.53
C GLN A 115 1.03 -0.38 -24.10
N LEU A 116 1.99 -0.82 -23.28
CA LEU A 116 3.03 -1.78 -23.69
C LEU A 116 2.44 -3.15 -24.04
N CYS A 117 1.51 -3.68 -23.24
CA CYS A 117 0.83 -4.95 -23.51
C CYS A 117 0.07 -4.92 -24.85
N SER A 118 -0.63 -3.82 -25.13
CA SER A 118 -1.32 -3.62 -26.41
C SER A 118 -0.34 -3.60 -27.60
N LEU A 119 0.81 -2.95 -27.46
CA LEU A 119 1.85 -2.92 -28.50
C LEU A 119 2.53 -4.27 -28.73
N LEU A 120 2.59 -5.11 -27.70
CA LEU A 120 3.16 -6.46 -27.75
C LEU A 120 2.12 -7.53 -28.13
N ASN A 121 0.85 -7.16 -28.21
CA ASN A 121 -0.28 -8.07 -28.43
C ASN A 121 -0.34 -9.22 -27.39
N VAL A 122 0.01 -8.90 -26.13
CA VAL A 122 0.03 -9.82 -24.99
C VAL A 122 -1.08 -9.42 -24.02
N GLN A 123 -1.82 -10.39 -23.48
CA GLN A 123 -2.80 -10.09 -22.44
C GLN A 123 -2.10 -9.79 -21.11
N PRO A 124 -2.44 -8.67 -20.44
CA PRO A 124 -1.93 -8.38 -19.10
C PRO A 124 -2.62 -9.30 -18.08
N ASP A 125 -2.05 -10.46 -17.78
CA ASP A 125 -2.59 -11.37 -16.75
C ASP A 125 -1.89 -11.18 -15.39
N PHE A 126 -1.76 -9.92 -14.94
CA PHE A 126 -1.31 -9.68 -13.58
C PHE A 126 -2.45 -9.94 -12.60
N LYS A 127 -2.42 -11.14 -12.00
CA LYS A 127 -3.30 -11.51 -10.88
C LYS A 127 -2.54 -11.33 -9.58
N ILE A 128 -3.01 -10.40 -8.76
CA ILE A 128 -2.63 -10.36 -7.36
C ILE A 128 -3.29 -11.58 -6.73
N PRO A 129 -2.55 -12.53 -6.13
CA PRO A 129 -3.18 -13.64 -5.43
C PRO A 129 -4.14 -13.04 -4.41
N ALA A 130 -5.43 -13.34 -4.57
CA ALA A 130 -6.44 -12.96 -3.60
C ALA A 130 -6.11 -13.73 -2.33
N GLU A 131 -5.69 -13.03 -1.28
CA GLU A 131 -5.72 -13.63 0.04
C GLU A 131 -7.17 -14.02 0.32
N GLY A 132 -7.38 -15.30 0.65
CA GLY A 132 -8.67 -15.81 1.06
C GLY A 132 -9.26 -14.88 2.10
N SER A 133 -10.56 -14.61 1.95
CA SER A 133 -11.37 -13.81 2.86
C SER A 133 -11.08 -14.19 4.32
N VAL A 134 -10.20 -13.44 4.96
CA VAL A 134 -10.05 -13.42 6.42
C VAL A 134 -10.33 -11.99 6.82
N LEU A 135 -11.61 -11.64 6.74
CA LEU A 135 -12.38 -10.86 7.72
C LEU A 135 -13.65 -10.34 7.05
N SER A 136 -14.71 -11.16 7.14
CA SER A 136 -16.05 -10.61 7.32
C SER A 136 -16.05 -9.87 8.66
N PHE A 137 -16.39 -8.57 8.64
CA PHE A 137 -16.91 -7.89 9.82
C PHE A 137 -18.33 -8.38 10.08
#